data_AF-A0A1F7JGL9-F1
#
_entry.id   AF-A0A1F7JGL9-F1
#
_cell.length_a   1.000
_cell.length_b   1.000
_cell.length_c   1.000
_cell.angle_alpha   90.00
_cell.angle_beta   90.00
_cell.angle_gamma   90.00
#
_symmetry.space_group_name_H-M   'P 1'
#
loop_
_entity.id
_entity.type
_entity.pdbx_description
1 polymer ?
#
loop_
_entity_poly.entity_id
_entity_poly.type
_entity_poly.pdbx_seq_one_letter_code
_entity_poly.pdbx_strand_id
1 'polypeptide(L)'
;MVRRKRKKNIHFILRYPINLIVILTLVGLIYPVVSKNYSMPCANSLSCEESLKFKVENNAVGIFENQKVNTPNIDLSPGIGNQSVLGESNATGEKHIYVNLATQTLSAYQGDTLFMQTLISSGLWGKTPTGDFTIWIKIRSTTMSGGSGADYYNLPNVPYVMFFSNNQVPASAGFSLHGTYWHNNFGHRMSHGCVNMKTTDVAKLYEWADPPTAGNTTRANDTNPGTKVTIIKGS
;
A
#
# COMPACT_ATOMS: atom_id res chain seq x y z
N MET A 1 -82.59 -57.87 -27.20
CA MET A 1 -81.19 -57.85 -27.71
C MET A 1 -80.25 -57.82 -26.51
N VAL A 2 -79.37 -58.82 -26.36
CA VAL A 2 -78.60 -59.11 -25.12
C VAL A 2 -77.19 -58.53 -25.22
N ARG A 3 -76.66 -57.92 -24.15
CA ARG A 3 -75.21 -57.67 -24.00
C ARG A 3 -74.74 -57.99 -22.57
N ARG A 4 -73.82 -58.97 -22.49
CA ARG A 4 -73.26 -59.58 -21.28
C ARG A 4 -71.93 -58.90 -20.94
N LYS A 5 -71.73 -58.51 -19.68
CA LYS A 5 -70.49 -57.95 -19.08
C LYS A 5 -69.35 -58.98 -19.04
N ARG A 6 -68.08 -58.52 -19.09
CA ARG A 6 -66.97 -59.10 -18.31
C ARG A 6 -65.74 -58.17 -18.17
N LYS A 7 -65.22 -58.07 -16.94
CA LYS A 7 -64.00 -57.39 -16.45
C LYS A 7 -62.74 -58.24 -16.66
N LYS A 8 -61.54 -57.63 -16.59
CA LYS A 8 -60.26 -58.07 -15.93
C LYS A 8 -59.19 -56.95 -16.14
N ASN A 9 -58.68 -56.28 -15.10
CA ASN A 9 -57.59 -56.57 -14.12
C ASN A 9 -56.14 -56.27 -14.60
N ILE A 10 -55.59 -55.16 -14.09
CA ILE A 10 -54.28 -54.90 -13.42
C ILE A 10 -52.99 -55.53 -13.99
N HIS A 11 -51.97 -54.69 -14.26
CA HIS A 11 -50.58 -54.96 -13.84
C HIS A 11 -49.78 -53.66 -13.55
N PHE A 12 -48.83 -53.83 -12.64
CA PHE A 12 -48.08 -52.88 -11.81
C PHE A 12 -46.71 -52.56 -12.46
N ILE A 13 -46.34 -51.28 -12.62
CA ILE A 13 -44.94 -50.87 -12.79
C ILE A 13 -44.62 -49.69 -11.87
N LEU A 14 -43.79 -50.04 -10.90
CA LEU A 14 -42.96 -49.27 -9.98
C LEU A 14 -42.21 -48.10 -10.68
N ARG A 15 -42.16 -46.90 -10.08
CA ARG A 15 -40.99 -45.99 -10.02
C ARG A 15 -41.34 -44.66 -9.33
N TYR A 16 -40.89 -44.51 -8.09
CA TYR A 16 -40.81 -43.24 -7.33
C TYR A 16 -39.33 -42.74 -7.38
N PRO A 17 -38.97 -41.55 -6.85
CA PRO A 17 -38.45 -40.38 -7.56
C PRO A 17 -36.93 -40.17 -7.40
N ILE A 18 -36.17 -39.73 -8.42
CA ILE A 18 -34.71 -39.52 -8.29
C ILE A 18 -34.21 -38.16 -8.79
N ASN A 19 -35.06 -37.26 -9.30
CA ASN A 19 -34.56 -36.06 -10.00
C ASN A 19 -34.33 -34.79 -9.16
N LEU A 20 -34.49 -34.81 -7.83
CA LEU A 20 -34.22 -33.60 -7.01
C LEU A 20 -32.87 -33.64 -6.25
N ILE A 21 -32.34 -34.82 -5.94
CA ILE A 21 -31.09 -34.97 -5.18
C ILE A 21 -29.85 -34.81 -6.09
N VAL A 22 -29.96 -35.13 -7.39
CA VAL A 22 -28.83 -35.05 -8.33
C VAL A 22 -28.46 -33.60 -8.71
N ILE A 23 -29.41 -32.65 -8.62
CA ILE A 23 -29.14 -31.24 -8.95
C ILE A 23 -28.41 -30.54 -7.79
N LEU A 24 -28.72 -30.87 -6.53
CA LEU A 24 -28.02 -30.30 -5.37
C LEU A 24 -26.58 -30.81 -5.23
N THR A 25 -26.28 -32.04 -5.65
CA THR A 25 -24.91 -32.57 -5.64
C THR A 25 -24.06 -32.01 -6.77
N LEU A 26 -24.64 -31.65 -7.92
CA LEU A 26 -23.91 -31.00 -9.02
C LEU A 26 -23.60 -29.52 -8.75
N VAL A 27 -24.47 -28.80 -8.03
CA VAL A 27 -24.19 -27.41 -7.63
C VAL A 27 -23.15 -27.35 -6.50
N GLY A 28 -23.09 -28.36 -5.63
CA GLY A 28 -22.11 -28.45 -4.54
C GLY A 28 -20.69 -28.86 -4.95
N LEU A 29 -20.48 -29.39 -6.16
CA LEU A 29 -19.18 -29.92 -6.61
C LEU A 29 -18.38 -28.99 -7.54
N ILE A 30 -18.94 -27.84 -7.97
CA ILE A 30 -18.28 -26.93 -8.94
C ILE A 30 -17.80 -25.61 -8.33
N TYR A 31 -18.03 -25.36 -7.04
CA TYR A 31 -17.42 -24.20 -6.37
C TYR A 31 -16.49 -24.60 -5.23
N PRO A 32 -15.30 -25.15 -5.50
CA PRO A 32 -14.16 -24.64 -4.78
C PRO A 32 -13.94 -23.23 -5.36
N VAL A 33 -14.61 -22.22 -4.82
CA VAL A 33 -14.02 -20.88 -4.84
C VAL A 33 -12.78 -21.03 -3.96
N VAL A 34 -11.70 -21.49 -4.58
CA VAL A 34 -10.36 -21.34 -4.07
C VAL A 34 -10.21 -19.83 -3.98
N SER A 35 -10.55 -19.26 -2.83
CA SER A 35 -9.99 -18.01 -2.39
C SER A 35 -8.50 -18.25 -2.30
N LYS A 36 -7.81 -18.11 -3.44
CA LYS A 36 -6.37 -17.93 -3.42
C LYS A 36 -6.19 -16.67 -2.60
N ASN A 37 -5.88 -16.85 -1.31
CA ASN A 37 -5.33 -15.81 -0.46
C ASN A 37 -4.04 -15.38 -1.14
N TYR A 38 -4.16 -14.44 -2.08
CA TYR A 38 -3.04 -13.84 -2.77
C TYR A 38 -2.39 -12.92 -1.74
N SER A 39 -1.52 -13.50 -0.91
CA SER A 39 -0.66 -12.76 0.00
C SER A 39 0.29 -11.93 -0.86
N MET A 40 -0.01 -10.65 -1.04
CA MET A 40 0.90 -9.73 -1.70
C MET A 40 2.19 -9.66 -0.86
N PRO A 41 3.37 -9.87 -1.45
CA PRO A 41 4.63 -9.80 -0.70
C PRO A 41 4.83 -8.39 -0.14
N CYS A 42 5.40 -8.30 1.06
CA CYS A 42 5.70 -7.04 1.73
C CYS A 42 6.70 -6.22 0.91
N ALA A 43 6.48 -4.91 0.82
CA ALA A 43 7.34 -4.02 0.04
C ALA A 43 8.72 -3.77 0.68
N ASN A 44 8.81 -3.74 2.01
CA ASN A 44 9.97 -3.21 2.71
C ASN A 44 10.34 -3.87 4.05
N SER A 45 9.67 -4.97 4.43
CA SER A 45 9.96 -5.72 5.66
C SER A 45 10.01 -7.24 5.40
N LEU A 46 10.86 -7.99 6.12
CA LEU A 46 10.69 -9.44 6.35
C LEU A 46 9.27 -9.75 6.85
N SER A 47 8.68 -8.84 7.62
CA SER A 47 7.28 -8.87 8.05
C SER A 47 6.64 -7.49 7.90
N CYS A 48 5.61 -7.38 7.07
CA CYS A 48 4.81 -6.18 6.83
C CYS A 48 4.46 -5.34 8.08
N GLU A 49 4.38 -5.95 9.26
CA GLU A 49 4.09 -5.29 10.53
C GLU A 49 5.23 -4.44 11.10
N GLU A 50 6.49 -4.79 10.84
CA GLU A 50 7.66 -4.10 11.42
C GLU A 50 7.71 -2.64 10.97
N SER A 51 7.51 -2.42 9.67
CA SER A 51 7.52 -1.08 9.07
C SER A 51 6.37 -0.19 9.56
N LEU A 52 5.28 -0.78 10.08
CA LEU A 52 4.08 -0.06 10.50
C LEU A 52 4.13 0.44 11.96
N LYS A 53 5.30 0.37 12.60
CA LYS A 53 5.50 0.80 14.00
C LYS A 53 6.48 1.96 14.07
N PHE A 54 6.13 3.00 14.81
CA PHE A 54 7.07 4.07 15.10
C PHE A 54 8.27 3.49 15.87
N LYS A 55 9.48 3.79 15.38
CA LYS A 55 10.73 3.34 16.00
C LYS A 55 11.85 4.33 15.72
N VAL A 56 12.65 4.61 16.75
CA VAL A 56 13.88 5.38 16.65
C VAL A 56 15.01 4.60 17.28
N GLU A 57 16.10 4.44 16.54
CA GLU A 57 17.28 3.65 16.87
C GLU A 57 18.52 4.51 16.62
N ASN A 58 18.74 5.54 17.45
CA ASN A 58 19.91 6.41 17.34
C ASN A 58 21.20 5.59 17.57
N ASN A 59 22.23 5.88 16.77
CA ASN A 59 23.51 5.14 16.69
C ASN A 59 23.43 3.72 16.11
N ALA A 60 22.27 3.25 15.62
CA ALA A 60 22.20 2.00 14.89
C ALA A 60 22.95 2.11 13.56
N VAL A 61 23.56 1.01 13.11
CA VAL A 61 24.22 0.95 11.80
C VAL A 61 23.23 0.40 10.77
N GLY A 62 22.97 1.16 9.72
CA GLY A 62 22.16 0.71 8.59
C GLY A 62 22.96 -0.17 7.64
N ILE A 63 22.26 -1.04 6.93
CA ILE A 63 22.79 -1.91 5.87
C ILE A 63 21.95 -1.67 4.62
N PHE A 64 22.60 -1.43 3.48
CA PHE A 64 21.97 -1.34 2.16
C PHE A 64 22.84 -2.08 1.15
N GLU A 65 22.27 -3.03 0.40
CA GLU A 65 23.01 -3.90 -0.53
C GLU A 65 24.24 -4.55 0.12
N ASN A 66 24.09 -5.04 1.35
CA ASN A 66 25.17 -5.59 2.18
C ASN A 66 26.30 -4.61 2.57
N GLN A 67 26.16 -3.32 2.26
CA GLN A 67 27.10 -2.28 2.66
C GLN A 67 26.58 -1.50 3.86
N LYS A 68 27.49 -1.11 4.76
CA LYS A 68 27.14 -0.24 5.89
C LYS A 68 26.82 1.16 5.40
N VAL A 69 25.77 1.75 5.93
CA VAL A 69 25.37 3.14 5.65
C VAL A 69 25.19 3.92 6.96
N ASN A 70 25.40 5.23 6.87
CA ASN A 70 25.25 6.14 8.01
C ASN A 70 23.76 6.37 8.30
N THR A 71 23.29 5.83 9.42
CA THR A 71 21.93 6.05 9.90
C THR A 71 21.79 7.46 10.47
N PRO A 72 20.75 8.21 10.12
CA PRO A 72 20.49 9.51 10.73
C PRO A 72 20.05 9.33 12.18
N ASN A 73 20.52 10.23 13.06
CA ASN A 73 19.94 10.38 14.39
C ASN A 73 18.65 11.20 14.29
N ILE A 74 17.58 10.72 14.90
CA ILE A 74 16.30 11.41 14.98
C ILE A 74 16.19 12.06 16.36
N ASP A 75 16.05 13.38 16.37
CA ASP A 75 15.70 14.12 17.57
C ASP A 75 14.16 14.11 17.74
N LEU A 76 13.73 13.57 18.88
CA LEU A 76 12.34 13.52 19.31
C LEU A 76 12.00 14.57 20.36
N SER A 77 12.96 15.43 20.72
CA SER A 77 12.67 16.58 21.56
C SER A 77 11.52 17.37 20.91
N PRO A 78 10.55 17.85 21.70
CA PRO A 78 9.52 18.74 21.19
C PRO A 78 10.20 20.08 20.83
N GLY A 79 10.84 20.12 19.66
CA GLY A 79 11.24 21.35 19.01
C GLY A 79 9.98 22.15 18.72
N ILE A 80 10.05 23.46 18.96
CA ILE A 80 8.97 24.44 18.82
C ILE A 80 8.37 24.35 17.41
N GLY A 81 7.38 23.46 17.25
CA GLY A 81 6.70 23.16 16.01
C GLY A 81 5.59 24.15 15.67
N ASN A 82 5.78 25.42 16.03
CA ASN A 82 5.13 26.55 15.35
C ASN A 82 6.20 27.21 14.48
N GLN A 83 6.76 26.46 13.55
CA GLN A 83 7.26 27.05 12.32
C GLN A 83 6.11 26.90 11.34
N SER A 84 5.18 27.86 11.39
CA SER A 84 4.41 28.22 10.21
C SER A 84 5.43 28.37 9.09
N VAL A 85 5.48 27.39 8.19
CA VAL A 85 6.38 27.46 7.05
C VAL A 85 5.80 28.57 6.19
N LEU A 86 6.38 29.76 6.35
CA LEU A 86 5.98 31.00 5.70
C LEU A 86 5.80 30.75 4.20
N GLY A 87 4.53 30.83 3.82
CA GLY A 87 3.99 30.35 2.57
C GLY A 87 2.57 29.87 2.81
N GLU A 88 1.76 30.65 3.53
CA GLU A 88 0.31 30.52 3.51
C GLU A 88 -0.13 30.89 2.09
N SER A 89 0.13 30.00 1.14
CA SER A 89 -0.58 30.00 -0.11
C SER A 89 -2.03 29.73 0.30
N ASN A 90 -2.92 30.66 -0.02
CA ASN A 90 -4.37 30.47 0.01
C ASN A 90 -4.82 29.38 -1.01
N ALA A 91 -3.98 28.38 -1.28
CA ALA A 91 -4.28 27.25 -2.11
C ALA A 91 -5.43 26.51 -1.43
N THR A 92 -6.58 26.53 -2.09
CA THR A 92 -7.77 25.80 -1.69
C THR A 92 -7.91 24.58 -2.59
N GLY A 93 -8.65 23.57 -2.13
CA GLY A 93 -8.90 22.35 -2.89
C GLY A 93 -8.21 21.12 -2.34
N GLU A 94 -8.50 19.98 -2.98
CA GLU A 94 -8.00 18.67 -2.59
C GLU A 94 -6.49 18.55 -2.82
N LYS A 95 -5.79 17.93 -1.88
CA LYS A 95 -4.38 17.59 -2.01
C LYS A 95 -4.23 16.27 -2.75
N HIS A 96 -3.39 16.24 -3.78
CA HIS A 96 -3.14 15.07 -4.60
C HIS A 96 -1.67 14.94 -4.97
N ILE A 97 -1.10 13.75 -4.76
CA ILE A 97 0.25 13.38 -5.16
C ILE A 97 0.22 12.50 -6.41
N TYR A 98 0.97 12.87 -7.44
CA TYR A 98 1.15 12.10 -8.66
C TYR A 98 2.57 11.57 -8.74
N VAL A 99 2.71 10.27 -8.99
CA VAL A 99 4.00 9.60 -9.18
C VAL A 99 4.04 9.03 -10.59
N ASN A 100 5.02 9.46 -11.38
CA ASN A 100 5.28 8.91 -12.71
C ASN A 100 6.52 8.02 -12.66
N LEU A 101 6.31 6.72 -12.87
CA LEU A 101 7.37 5.71 -12.80
C LEU A 101 8.26 5.69 -14.05
N ALA A 102 7.81 6.20 -15.20
CA ALA A 102 8.68 6.30 -16.39
C ALA A 102 9.71 7.42 -16.21
N THR A 103 9.25 8.60 -15.78
CA THR A 103 10.12 9.76 -15.59
C THR A 103 10.79 9.81 -14.22
N GLN A 104 10.41 8.91 -13.30
CA GLN A 104 10.90 8.87 -11.92
C GLN A 104 10.71 10.22 -11.22
N THR A 105 9.51 10.79 -11.36
CA THR A 105 9.13 12.10 -10.79
C THR A 105 7.90 11.99 -9.92
N LEU A 106 7.86 12.81 -8.87
CA LEU A 106 6.67 13.08 -8.06
C LEU A 106 6.26 14.53 -8.26
N SER A 107 4.96 14.79 -8.44
CA SER A 107 4.36 16.13 -8.41
C SER A 107 3.22 16.13 -7.42
N ALA A 108 3.15 17.11 -6.54
CA ALA A 108 2.06 17.27 -5.58
C ALA A 108 1.33 18.59 -5.83
N TYR A 109 0.01 18.53 -5.83
CA TYR A 109 -0.90 19.64 -6.12
C TYR A 109 -1.91 19.83 -5.01
N GLN A 110 -2.34 21.08 -4.82
CA GLN A 110 -3.51 21.44 -4.03
C GLN A 110 -4.48 22.20 -4.93
N GLY A 111 -5.60 21.56 -5.28
CA GLY A 111 -6.40 21.99 -6.42
C GLY A 111 -5.53 22.06 -7.69
N ASP A 112 -5.52 23.21 -8.35
CA ASP A 112 -4.71 23.46 -9.56
C ASP A 112 -3.30 24.01 -9.25
N THR A 113 -2.96 24.22 -7.98
CA THR A 113 -1.68 24.82 -7.59
C THR A 113 -0.63 23.75 -7.38
N LEU A 114 0.48 23.80 -8.13
CA LEU A 114 1.64 22.95 -7.92
C LEU A 114 2.32 23.33 -6.59
N PHE A 115 2.33 22.40 -5.64
CA PHE A 115 3.03 22.55 -4.37
C PHE A 115 4.51 22.17 -4.48
N MET A 116 4.81 21.02 -5.09
CA MET A 116 6.19 20.60 -5.34
C MET A 116 6.30 19.64 -6.51
N GLN A 117 7.48 19.63 -7.14
CA GLN A 117 7.90 18.59 -8.06
C GLN A 117 9.33 18.16 -7.71
N THR A 118 9.60 16.86 -7.64
CA THR A 118 10.92 16.31 -7.31
C THR A 118 11.17 14.97 -7.98
N LEU A 119 12.43 14.56 -8.03
CA LEU A 119 12.84 13.24 -8.48
C LEU A 119 12.64 12.20 -7.37
N ILE A 120 12.28 10.98 -7.76
CA ILE A 120 12.11 9.84 -6.85
C ILE A 120 12.93 8.65 -7.32
N SER A 121 13.02 7.61 -6.49
CA SER A 121 13.48 6.30 -6.90
C SER A 121 12.44 5.25 -6.55
N SER A 122 11.80 4.65 -7.56
CA SER A 122 10.80 3.61 -7.36
C SER A 122 11.41 2.20 -7.36
N GLY A 123 10.56 1.19 -7.26
CA GLY A 123 10.96 -0.19 -7.08
C GLY A 123 11.75 -0.76 -8.26
N LEU A 124 12.98 -1.19 -8.01
CA LEU A 124 13.86 -1.96 -8.92
C LEU A 124 13.64 -3.46 -8.72
N TRP A 125 13.84 -3.96 -7.48
CA TRP A 125 13.74 -5.39 -7.13
C TRP A 125 12.31 -5.83 -6.81
N GLY A 126 11.44 -4.88 -6.42
CA GLY A 126 10.01 -5.09 -6.30
C GLY A 126 9.24 -4.08 -7.14
N LYS A 127 8.07 -4.45 -7.64
CA LYS A 127 7.27 -3.57 -8.49
C LYS A 127 6.47 -2.59 -7.64
N THR A 128 6.75 -1.29 -7.77
CA THR A 128 5.84 -0.25 -7.25
C THR A 128 4.47 -0.40 -7.93
N PRO A 129 3.38 -0.53 -7.16
CA PRO A 129 2.05 -0.73 -7.73
C PRO A 129 1.57 0.56 -8.40
N THR A 130 0.83 0.40 -9.50
CA THR A 130 0.16 1.51 -10.20
C THR A 130 -1.32 1.56 -9.83
N GLY A 131 -1.91 2.74 -9.90
CA GLY A 131 -3.32 2.97 -9.61
C GLY A 131 -3.51 4.17 -8.70
N ASP A 132 -4.73 4.29 -8.18
CA ASP A 132 -5.11 5.33 -7.24
C ASP A 132 -5.15 4.76 -5.82
N PHE A 133 -4.52 5.48 -4.91
CA PHE A 133 -4.32 5.12 -3.52
C PHE A 133 -4.68 6.29 -2.62
N THR A 134 -4.73 6.03 -1.32
CA THR A 134 -4.87 7.07 -0.31
C THR A 134 -3.85 6.82 0.81
N ILE A 135 -3.21 7.89 1.29
CA ILE A 135 -2.32 7.82 2.46
C ILE A 135 -3.19 7.51 3.68
N TRP A 136 -2.95 6.38 4.33
CA TRP A 136 -3.76 5.93 5.46
C TRP A 136 -3.03 6.05 6.80
N ILE A 137 -1.70 6.14 6.79
CA ILE A 137 -0.89 6.40 7.98
C ILE A 137 0.40 7.13 7.62
N LYS A 138 0.77 8.07 8.49
CA LYS A 138 2.05 8.76 8.50
C LYS A 138 2.83 8.36 9.74
N ILE A 139 4.11 8.04 9.59
CA ILE A 139 5.02 7.69 10.69
C ILE A 139 6.31 8.49 10.53
N ARG A 140 6.72 9.21 11.59
CA ARG A 140 7.90 10.09 11.56
C ARG A 140 9.20 9.33 11.37
N SER A 141 9.31 8.14 11.95
CA SER A 141 10.47 7.26 11.85
C SER A 141 10.07 5.80 12.07
N THR A 142 10.59 4.89 11.25
CA THR A 142 10.43 3.44 11.39
C THR A 142 11.68 2.73 10.91
N THR A 143 11.73 1.41 11.09
CA THR A 143 12.78 0.54 10.55
C THR A 143 12.22 -0.26 9.39
N MET A 144 12.99 -0.35 8.30
CA MET A 144 12.64 -1.14 7.11
C MET A 144 13.77 -2.12 6.81
N SER A 145 13.45 -3.40 6.66
CA SER A 145 14.44 -4.47 6.49
C SER A 145 13.98 -5.49 5.45
N GLY A 146 14.83 -6.02 4.60
CA GLY A 146 14.35 -6.96 3.59
C GLY A 146 15.38 -7.29 2.55
N GLY A 147 14.91 -7.72 1.38
CA GLY A 147 15.78 -8.29 0.36
C GLY A 147 16.40 -9.60 0.82
N SER A 148 17.22 -10.20 -0.03
CA SER A 148 17.91 -11.45 0.27
C SER A 148 19.17 -11.60 -0.58
N GLY A 149 20.26 -12.10 -0.02
CA GLY A 149 21.51 -12.19 -0.77
C GLY A 149 22.02 -10.79 -1.12
N ALA A 150 22.25 -10.50 -2.40
CA ALA A 150 22.94 -9.28 -2.83
C ALA A 150 22.17 -7.97 -2.56
N ASP A 151 20.84 -8.00 -2.52
CA ASP A 151 19.99 -6.83 -2.32
C ASP A 151 19.46 -6.68 -0.89
N TYR A 152 20.04 -7.41 0.07
CA TYR A 152 19.67 -7.33 1.48
C TYR A 152 19.89 -5.92 2.05
N TYR A 153 18.93 -5.47 2.86
CA TYR A 153 19.01 -4.22 3.61
C TYR A 153 18.38 -4.33 4.99
N ASN A 154 18.85 -3.48 5.90
CA ASN A 154 18.26 -3.21 7.20
C ASN A 154 18.51 -1.73 7.50
N LEU A 155 17.45 -0.93 7.46
CA LEU A 155 17.51 0.52 7.45
C LEU A 155 16.75 1.05 8.68
N PRO A 156 17.44 1.29 9.80
CA PRO A 156 16.85 1.98 10.94
C PRO A 156 16.56 3.44 10.59
N ASN A 157 15.64 4.07 11.31
CA ASN A 157 15.33 5.49 11.20
C ASN A 157 14.98 5.98 9.78
N VAL A 158 14.23 5.18 9.01
CA VAL A 158 13.65 5.66 7.75
C VAL A 158 12.67 6.79 8.08
N PRO A 159 12.94 8.03 7.62
CA PRO A 159 12.21 9.19 8.09
C PRO A 159 10.99 9.51 7.21
N TYR A 160 10.00 10.17 7.80
CA TYR A 160 8.85 10.77 7.11
C TYR A 160 8.09 9.80 6.19
N VAL A 161 7.63 8.70 6.77
CA VAL A 161 7.00 7.60 6.03
C VAL A 161 5.50 7.85 5.88
N MET A 162 5.02 7.84 4.65
CA MET A 162 3.60 7.96 4.30
C MET A 162 3.16 6.68 3.58
N PHE A 163 2.47 5.80 4.31
CA PHE A 163 1.96 4.56 3.74
C PHE A 163 0.66 4.82 3.00
N PHE A 164 0.53 4.20 1.82
CA PHE A 164 -0.67 4.29 0.99
C PHE A 164 -1.22 2.89 0.69
N SER A 165 -2.53 2.83 0.44
CA SER A 165 -3.22 1.58 0.12
C SER A 165 -4.47 1.85 -0.72
N ASN A 166 -5.05 0.78 -1.24
CA ASN A 166 -6.37 0.77 -1.85
C ASN A 166 -7.00 -0.62 -1.72
N ASN A 167 -8.12 -0.86 -2.41
CA ASN A 167 -8.84 -2.13 -2.33
C ASN A 167 -8.07 -3.32 -2.93
N GLN A 168 -7.08 -3.07 -3.79
CA GLN A 168 -6.28 -4.09 -4.47
C GLN A 168 -4.90 -4.29 -3.83
N VAL A 169 -4.38 -3.26 -3.18
CA VAL A 169 -3.09 -3.24 -2.47
C VAL A 169 -3.39 -2.96 -1.00
N PRO A 170 -3.47 -4.00 -0.17
CA PRO A 170 -3.88 -3.84 1.22
C PRO A 170 -2.86 -3.01 2.01
N ALA A 171 -3.32 -2.35 3.07
CA ALA A 171 -2.47 -1.60 3.99
C ALA A 171 -1.30 -2.44 4.53
N SER A 172 -1.51 -3.74 4.73
CA SER A 172 -0.48 -4.67 5.14
C SER A 172 0.69 -4.75 4.14
N ALA A 173 0.50 -4.52 2.84
CA ALA A 173 1.60 -4.63 1.88
C ALA A 173 2.76 -3.64 2.11
N GLY A 174 2.54 -2.57 2.88
CA GLY A 174 3.61 -1.69 3.37
C GLY A 174 4.19 -0.73 2.34
N PHE A 175 3.55 -0.53 1.18
CA PHE A 175 3.99 0.46 0.21
C PHE A 175 3.87 1.89 0.77
N SER A 176 4.91 2.68 0.58
CA SER A 176 5.01 4.03 1.14
C SER A 176 5.84 4.97 0.29
N LEU A 177 5.63 6.27 0.50
CA LEU A 177 6.60 7.32 0.17
C LEU A 177 7.41 7.61 1.43
N HIS A 178 8.73 7.74 1.33
CA HIS A 178 9.56 8.03 2.49
C HIS A 178 10.91 8.66 2.13
N GLY A 179 11.61 9.15 3.15
CA GLY A 179 12.95 9.68 3.01
C GLY A 179 13.99 8.58 2.86
N THR A 180 15.07 8.91 2.16
CA THR A 180 16.12 7.95 1.84
C THR A 180 17.48 8.58 2.13
N TYR A 181 18.24 7.96 3.02
CA TYR A 181 19.58 8.40 3.43
C TYR A 181 20.72 7.50 2.89
N TRP A 182 20.39 6.31 2.37
CA TRP A 182 21.36 5.30 1.95
C TRP A 182 21.82 5.42 0.49
N HIS A 183 21.11 6.20 -0.35
CA HIS A 183 21.53 6.50 -1.72
C HIS A 183 21.04 7.89 -2.16
N ASN A 184 21.64 8.42 -3.24
CA ASN A 184 21.24 9.69 -3.86
C ASN A 184 20.79 9.54 -5.33
N ASN A 185 20.52 8.32 -5.80
CA ASN A 185 20.24 8.01 -7.21
C ASN A 185 18.79 8.35 -7.66
N PHE A 186 18.28 9.51 -7.23
CA PHE A 186 16.93 9.99 -7.57
C PHE A 186 16.82 10.26 -9.08
N GLY A 187 15.73 9.84 -9.70
CA GLY A 187 15.58 9.78 -11.16
C GLY A 187 15.82 8.37 -11.72
N HIS A 188 16.26 7.42 -10.88
CA HIS A 188 16.48 6.02 -11.24
C HIS A 188 15.83 5.09 -10.21
N ARG A 189 15.41 3.90 -10.66
CA ARG A 189 14.79 2.88 -9.80
C ARG A 189 15.84 2.28 -8.85
N MET A 190 15.52 2.17 -7.55
CA MET A 190 16.46 1.74 -6.50
C MET A 190 15.82 1.00 -5.31
N SER A 191 14.50 0.78 -5.27
CA SER A 191 13.85 0.25 -4.06
C SER A 191 13.27 -1.17 -4.25
N HIS A 192 12.72 -1.74 -3.17
CA HIS A 192 11.94 -2.98 -3.20
C HIS A 192 10.44 -2.74 -3.44
N GLY A 193 10.05 -1.51 -3.79
CA GLY A 193 8.67 -1.18 -4.15
C GLY A 193 8.23 0.19 -3.67
N CYS A 194 8.77 0.67 -2.56
CA CYS A 194 8.47 2.00 -2.03
C CYS A 194 8.98 3.12 -2.94
N VAL A 195 8.46 4.33 -2.74
CA VAL A 195 8.87 5.53 -3.48
C VAL A 195 9.87 6.29 -2.61
N ASN A 196 11.16 6.13 -2.92
CA ASN A 196 12.25 6.79 -2.22
C ASN A 196 12.33 8.26 -2.65
N MET A 197 12.46 9.16 -1.67
CA MET A 197 12.55 10.59 -1.88
C MET A 197 13.76 11.18 -1.14
N LYS A 198 14.25 12.34 -1.62
CA LYS A 198 15.21 13.14 -0.85
C LYS A 198 14.59 13.50 0.49
N THR A 199 15.33 13.28 1.58
CA THR A 199 14.83 13.48 2.96
C THR A 199 14.30 14.90 3.18
N THR A 200 14.94 15.92 2.59
CA THR A 200 14.50 17.32 2.66
C THR A 200 13.15 17.57 1.97
N ASP A 201 12.88 16.85 0.89
CA ASP A 201 11.69 17.04 0.07
C ASP A 201 10.50 16.31 0.69
N VAL A 202 10.71 15.07 1.13
CA VAL A 202 9.65 14.31 1.80
C VAL A 202 9.27 14.91 3.14
N ALA A 203 10.19 15.59 3.85
CA ALA A 203 9.85 16.28 5.09
C ALA A 203 8.78 17.36 4.85
N LYS A 204 8.92 18.14 3.76
CA LYS A 204 7.93 19.14 3.34
C LYS A 204 6.63 18.47 2.91
N LEU A 205 6.72 17.41 2.10
CA LEU A 205 5.54 16.67 1.66
C LEU A 205 4.78 16.04 2.83
N TYR A 206 5.48 15.51 3.83
CA TYR A 206 4.93 14.88 5.02
C TYR A 206 4.11 15.86 5.86
N GLU A 207 4.61 17.09 6.06
CA GLU A 207 3.86 18.11 6.80
C GLU A 207 2.71 18.69 5.97
N TRP A 208 2.87 18.79 4.65
CA TRP A 208 1.80 19.25 3.76
C TRP A 208 0.68 18.21 3.60
N ALA A 209 1.00 16.92 3.54
CA ALA A 209 0.04 15.86 3.26
C ALA A 209 -0.89 15.56 4.44
N ASP A 210 -2.12 15.19 4.09
CA ASP A 210 -3.14 14.73 5.00
C ASP A 210 -2.96 13.22 5.29
N PRO A 211 -3.31 12.75 6.51
CA PRO A 211 -3.87 13.52 7.62
C PRO A 211 -2.84 14.47 8.26
N PRO A 212 -3.24 15.65 8.77
CA PRO A 212 -2.35 16.60 9.42
C PRO A 212 -1.54 15.94 10.54
N THR A 213 -0.24 16.23 10.58
CA THR A 213 0.67 15.62 11.55
C THR A 213 0.23 15.97 12.98
N ALA A 214 -0.18 14.97 13.75
CA ALA A 214 -0.60 15.14 15.15
C ALA A 214 0.42 14.55 16.15
N GLY A 215 1.48 13.90 15.66
CA GLY A 215 2.51 13.27 16.49
C GLY A 215 3.45 12.40 15.66
N ASN A 216 4.15 11.49 16.32
CA ASN A 216 5.09 10.56 15.68
C ASN A 216 4.41 9.52 14.76
N THR A 217 3.13 9.27 14.99
CA THR A 217 2.27 8.44 14.15
C THR A 217 0.92 9.13 14.00
N THR A 218 0.38 9.19 12.80
CA THR A 218 -0.95 9.77 12.53
C THR A 218 -1.68 8.89 11.52
N ARG A 219 -2.93 8.51 11.82
CA ARG A 219 -3.76 7.67 10.95
C ARG A 219 -4.88 8.50 10.33
N ALA A 220 -5.24 8.15 9.11
CA ALA A 220 -6.45 8.67 8.46
C ALA A 220 -7.70 8.19 9.22
N ASN A 221 -8.78 8.95 9.08
CA ASN A 221 -10.09 8.65 9.67
C ASN A 221 -11.19 9.27 8.78
N ASP A 222 -12.45 9.16 9.18
CA ASP A 222 -13.59 9.60 8.36
C ASP A 222 -13.61 11.12 8.11
N THR A 223 -13.09 11.93 9.04
CA THR A 223 -13.03 13.40 8.88
C THR A 223 -11.76 13.85 8.17
N ASN A 224 -10.73 13.02 8.17
CA ASN A 224 -9.51 13.22 7.40
C ASN A 224 -9.07 11.91 6.72
N PRO A 225 -9.57 11.64 5.50
CA PRO A 225 -9.32 10.37 4.82
C PRO A 225 -7.88 10.22 4.33
N GLY A 226 -7.06 11.27 4.43
CA GLY A 226 -5.70 11.32 3.93
C GLY A 226 -5.58 11.74 2.46
N THR A 227 -4.37 12.11 2.06
CA THR A 227 -4.07 12.63 0.72
C THR A 227 -4.13 11.52 -0.34
N LYS A 228 -4.70 11.85 -1.51
CA LYS A 228 -4.76 10.96 -2.67
C LYS A 228 -3.39 10.80 -3.32
N VAL A 229 -3.10 9.59 -3.79
CA VAL A 229 -1.85 9.26 -4.50
C VAL A 229 -2.18 8.51 -5.78
N THR A 230 -1.82 9.04 -6.93
CA THR A 230 -1.96 8.35 -8.23
C THR A 230 -0.59 7.98 -8.74
N ILE A 231 -0.38 6.69 -9.00
CA ILE A 231 0.89 6.15 -9.49
C ILE A 231 0.68 5.60 -10.90
N ILE A 232 1.36 6.19 -11.88
CA ILE A 232 1.28 5.80 -13.29
C ILE A 232 2.61 5.23 -13.78
N LYS A 233 2.54 4.30 -14.73
CA LYS A 233 3.74 3.75 -15.37
C LYS A 233 4.41 4.72 -16.35
N GLY A 234 3.73 5.81 -16.72
CA GLY A 234 4.03 6.56 -17.94
C GLY A 234 3.62 5.80 -19.20
N SER A 235 3.35 6.53 -20.27
CA SER A 235 3.12 6.00 -21.63
C SER A 235 4.43 5.84 -22.37
#